data_AF-A0A229SX03-F1
#
_entry.id   AF-A0A229SX03-F1
#
_cell.length_a   1.000
_cell.length_b   1.000
_cell.length_c   1.000
_cell.angle_alpha   90.00
_cell.angle_beta   90.00
_cell.angle_gamma   90.00
#
_symmetry.space_group_name_H-M   'P 1'
#
loop_
_entity.id
_entity.type
_entity.pdbx_description
1 polymer ?
#
loop_
_entity_poly.entity_id
_entity_poly.type
_entity_poly.pdbx_seq_one_letter_code
_entity_poly.pdbx_strand_id
1 'polypeptide(L)'
;MTRTGEGLRERKKRAMRRQLSDTAMTMFLERGFEAVRVADVAEACGVSEKTVFNYFPSKEALLLDRLEAMADALHHHLADPAVPPVAAMLRILDDELAGLETTLTAAGDHDHALTTYRRFGDLIRDTPSLRAYRSDVADRYVDVAAEALASRTGLERTDPEAQITAAALIGLWRIQFHGLRTHLRPGHPIPEAVATVADQVRRAAGLLERGLT
;
A
#
# COMPACT_ATOMS: atom_id res chain seq x y z
N MET A 1 20.18 -15.34 -15.77
CA MET A 1 21.04 -14.18 -16.08
C MET A 1 20.66 -13.05 -15.13
N THR A 2 21.67 -12.39 -14.60
CA THR A 2 21.67 -11.64 -13.33
C THR A 2 20.86 -10.34 -13.40
N ARG A 3 20.08 -10.12 -12.34
CA ARG A 3 19.27 -8.94 -11.98
C ARG A 3 20.03 -7.63 -12.29
N THR A 4 19.53 -6.81 -13.22
CA THR A 4 20.09 -5.51 -13.58
C THR A 4 20.10 -4.61 -12.34
N GLY A 5 21.30 -4.32 -11.82
CA GLY A 5 21.49 -3.48 -10.65
C GLY A 5 20.89 -2.10 -10.88
N GLU A 6 20.06 -1.67 -9.94
CA GLU A 6 19.41 -0.37 -9.96
C GLU A 6 20.42 0.76 -10.16
N GLY A 7 20.27 1.54 -11.24
CA GLY A 7 21.14 2.67 -11.54
C GLY A 7 21.16 3.71 -10.41
N LEU A 8 22.29 4.40 -10.23
CA LEU A 8 22.48 5.40 -9.17
C LEU A 8 21.36 6.47 -9.13
N ARG A 9 20.80 6.82 -10.30
CA ARG A 9 19.68 7.76 -10.44
C ARG A 9 18.41 7.25 -9.78
N GLU A 10 18.03 6.00 -10.03
CA GLU A 10 16.84 5.39 -9.44
C GLU A 10 16.99 5.23 -7.93
N ARG A 11 18.19 4.87 -7.46
CA ARG A 11 18.48 4.80 -6.02
C ARG A 11 18.30 6.13 -5.32
N LYS A 12 18.82 7.21 -5.92
CA LYS A 12 18.65 8.58 -5.42
C LYS A 12 17.19 9.01 -5.45
N LYS A 13 16.46 8.71 -6.53
CA LYS A 13 15.02 8.99 -6.66
C LYS A 13 14.23 8.29 -5.55
N ARG A 14 14.46 7.00 -5.31
CA ARG A 14 13.82 6.23 -4.24
C ARG A 14 14.16 6.73 -2.84
N ALA A 15 15.42 7.08 -2.59
CA ALA A 15 15.84 7.64 -1.31
C ALA A 15 15.17 8.98 -1.02
N MET A 16 15.12 9.89 -2.00
CA MET A 16 14.46 11.19 -1.86
C MET A 16 12.95 11.04 -1.63
N ARG A 17 12.30 10.14 -2.39
CA ARG A 17 10.87 9.85 -2.20
C ARG A 17 10.57 9.40 -0.77
N ARG A 18 11.36 8.46 -0.23
CA ARG A 18 11.22 7.99 1.15
C ARG A 18 11.46 9.10 2.18
N GLN A 19 12.54 9.88 2.03
CA GLN A 19 12.84 10.99 2.93
C GLN A 19 11.68 11.98 3.03
N LEU A 20 11.09 12.36 1.89
CA LEU A 20 9.93 13.24 1.84
C LEU A 20 8.71 12.65 2.55
N SER A 21 8.41 11.37 2.29
CA SER A 21 7.30 10.64 2.91
C SER A 21 7.46 10.52 4.42
N ASP A 22 8.63 10.07 4.89
CA ASP A 22 8.92 9.87 6.32
C ASP A 22 8.85 11.20 7.09
N THR A 23 9.39 12.27 6.50
CA THR A 23 9.34 13.62 7.07
C THR A 23 7.91 14.13 7.14
N ALA A 24 7.15 14.01 6.05
CA ALA A 24 5.75 14.41 6.01
C ALA A 24 4.92 13.65 7.04
N MET A 25 5.08 12.32 7.11
CA MET A 25 4.38 11.47 8.07
C MET A 25 4.65 11.90 9.51
N THR A 26 5.91 12.17 9.86
CA THR A 26 6.28 12.67 11.19
C THR A 26 5.57 13.99 11.49
N MET A 27 5.65 14.96 10.58
CA MET A 27 5.03 16.28 10.76
C MET A 27 3.50 16.19 10.85
N PHE A 28 2.86 15.36 10.04
CA PHE A 28 1.41 15.16 10.08
C PHE A 28 0.95 14.52 11.38
N LEU A 29 1.73 13.58 11.94
CA LEU A 29 1.41 12.96 13.23
C LEU A 29 1.59 13.95 14.39
N GLU A 30 2.60 14.82 14.35
CA GLU A 30 2.89 15.79 15.41
C GLU A 30 1.95 17.00 15.39
N ARG A 31 1.69 17.56 14.20
CA ARG A 31 1.02 18.86 14.04
C ARG A 31 -0.39 18.75 13.45
N GLY A 32 -0.76 17.55 12.98
CA GLY A 32 -2.00 17.30 12.26
C GLY A 32 -1.85 17.53 10.74
N PHE A 33 -2.63 16.79 9.96
CA PHE A 33 -2.58 16.87 8.50
C PHE A 33 -2.85 18.30 8.00
N GLU A 34 -3.95 18.93 8.43
CA GLU A 34 -4.37 20.25 7.91
C GLU A 34 -3.36 21.38 8.18
N ALA A 35 -2.68 21.34 9.33
CA ALA A 35 -1.76 22.41 9.74
C ALA A 35 -0.44 22.43 8.95
N VAL A 36 -0.02 21.30 8.40
CA VAL A 36 1.26 21.16 7.69
C VAL A 36 1.10 21.49 6.22
N ARG A 37 1.94 22.37 5.67
CA ARG A 37 1.99 22.68 4.23
C ARG A 37 3.06 21.84 3.53
N VAL A 38 2.92 21.66 2.22
CA VAL A 38 3.94 20.98 1.39
C VAL A 38 5.26 21.75 1.45
N ALA A 39 5.21 23.08 1.48
CA ALA A 39 6.38 23.94 1.70
C ALA A 39 7.14 23.62 3.00
N ASP A 40 6.43 23.35 4.10
CA ASP A 40 7.06 23.02 5.39
C ASP A 40 7.84 21.70 5.30
N VAL A 41 7.29 20.70 4.60
CA VAL A 41 7.95 19.41 4.34
C VAL A 41 9.17 19.61 3.44
N ALA A 42 9.04 20.45 2.41
CA ALA A 42 10.12 20.76 1.49
C ALA A 42 11.31 21.41 2.21
N GLU A 43 11.03 22.40 3.07
CA GLU A 43 12.00 23.08 3.91
C GLU A 43 12.71 22.10 4.85
N ALA A 44 11.96 21.24 5.55
CA ALA A 44 12.51 20.22 6.44
C ALA A 44 13.42 19.21 5.72
N CYS A 45 13.16 18.95 4.42
CA CYS A 45 13.98 18.07 3.59
C CYS A 45 15.11 18.79 2.84
N GLY A 46 15.22 20.12 2.94
CA GLY A 46 16.21 20.92 2.21
C GLY A 46 15.99 20.95 0.69
N VAL A 47 14.74 20.87 0.23
CA VAL A 47 14.38 20.89 -1.20
C VAL A 47 13.33 21.96 -1.50
N SER A 48 13.16 22.30 -2.77
CA SER A 48 12.07 23.19 -3.19
C SER A 48 10.71 22.49 -3.16
N GLU A 49 9.63 23.26 -2.98
CA GLU A 49 8.26 22.73 -3.09
C GLU A 49 7.99 22.09 -4.46
N LYS A 50 8.54 22.67 -5.54
CA LYS A 50 8.52 22.06 -6.89
C LYS A 50 9.16 20.68 -6.91
N THR A 51 10.25 20.49 -6.17
CA THR A 51 10.88 19.17 -6.03
C THR A 51 9.91 18.20 -5.41
N VAL A 52 9.21 18.57 -4.33
CA VAL A 52 8.21 17.69 -3.71
C VAL A 52 7.12 17.30 -4.71
N PHE A 53 6.56 18.27 -5.45
CA PHE A 53 5.53 18.01 -6.45
C PHE A 53 5.99 17.14 -7.64
N ASN A 54 7.29 17.14 -7.95
CA ASN A 54 7.85 16.21 -8.95
C ASN A 54 7.80 14.74 -8.49
N TYR A 55 7.77 14.49 -7.18
CA TYR A 55 7.61 13.14 -6.63
C TYR A 55 6.16 12.84 -6.27
N PHE A 56 5.42 13.82 -5.79
CA PHE A 56 4.09 13.64 -5.20
C PHE A 56 3.09 14.62 -5.82
N PRO A 57 2.07 14.15 -6.55
CA PRO A 57 1.14 15.05 -7.25
C PRO A 57 0.26 15.88 -6.31
N SER A 58 0.17 15.50 -5.03
CA SER A 58 -0.59 16.21 -4.02
C SER A 58 0.00 16.01 -2.63
N LYS A 59 -0.51 16.74 -1.64
CA LYS A 59 -0.12 16.60 -0.23
C LYS A 59 -0.51 15.22 0.33
N GLU A 60 -1.68 14.71 -0.05
CA GLU A 60 -2.18 13.39 0.35
C GLU A 60 -1.24 12.28 -0.16
N ALA A 61 -0.65 12.46 -1.34
CA ALA A 61 0.28 11.50 -1.92
C ALA A 61 1.55 11.29 -1.07
N LEU A 62 1.92 12.25 -0.21
CA LEU A 62 3.05 12.11 0.72
C LEU A 62 2.85 11.02 1.77
N LEU A 63 1.61 10.60 2.02
CA LEU A 63 1.30 9.52 2.99
C LEU A 63 1.28 8.13 2.35
N LEU A 64 1.16 8.04 1.02
CA LEU A 64 1.08 6.79 0.28
C LEU A 64 2.26 6.71 -0.69
N ASP A 65 3.48 6.56 -0.17
CA ASP A 65 4.68 6.55 -1.00
C ASP A 65 4.86 5.25 -1.81
N ARG A 66 4.23 4.16 -1.38
CA ARG A 66 4.26 2.83 -2.03
C ARG A 66 3.29 2.66 -3.20
N LEU A 67 2.62 3.72 -3.64
CA LEU A 67 1.58 3.62 -4.66
C LEU A 67 2.05 2.96 -5.95
N GLU A 68 3.14 3.47 -6.51
CA GLU A 68 3.76 2.98 -7.76
C GLU A 68 4.23 1.53 -7.60
N ALA A 69 4.92 1.21 -6.50
CA ALA A 69 5.43 -0.13 -6.26
C ALA A 69 4.31 -1.18 -6.19
N MET A 70 3.15 -0.83 -5.65
CA MET A 70 2.02 -1.75 -5.63
C MET A 70 1.34 -1.87 -6.99
N ALA A 71 1.20 -0.77 -7.74
CA ALA A 71 0.68 -0.84 -9.11
C ALA A 71 1.57 -1.74 -9.98
N ASP A 72 2.89 -1.62 -9.86
CA ASP A 72 3.86 -2.48 -10.54
C ASP A 72 3.71 -3.95 -10.12
N ALA A 73 3.53 -4.22 -8.81
CA ALA A 73 3.32 -5.57 -8.29
C ALA A 73 2.02 -6.18 -8.82
N LEU A 74 0.92 -5.42 -8.82
CA LEU A 74 -0.37 -5.85 -9.38
C LEU A 74 -0.21 -6.16 -10.87
N HIS A 75 0.36 -5.24 -11.64
CA HIS A 75 0.57 -5.44 -13.07
C HIS A 75 1.43 -6.68 -13.34
N HIS A 76 2.55 -6.83 -12.64
CA HIS A 76 3.48 -7.94 -12.86
C HIS A 76 2.88 -9.30 -12.45
N HIS A 77 2.34 -9.42 -11.24
CA HIS A 77 1.87 -10.70 -10.72
C HIS A 77 0.51 -11.10 -11.28
N LEU A 78 -0.37 -10.14 -11.57
CA LEU A 78 -1.67 -10.41 -12.19
C LEU A 78 -1.58 -10.53 -13.70
N ALA A 79 -0.48 -10.21 -14.38
CA ALA A 79 -0.33 -10.53 -15.81
C ALA A 79 0.09 -11.99 -16.06
N ASP A 80 0.69 -12.68 -15.08
CA ASP A 80 1.22 -14.03 -15.27
C ASP A 80 0.10 -15.09 -15.43
N PRO A 81 -0.12 -15.67 -16.63
CA PRO A 81 -1.18 -16.63 -16.86
C PRO A 81 -0.94 -17.98 -16.18
N ALA A 82 0.29 -18.29 -15.75
CA ALA A 82 0.61 -19.54 -15.07
C ALA A 82 0.15 -19.55 -13.60
N VAL A 83 -0.20 -18.39 -13.03
CA VAL A 83 -0.61 -18.27 -11.63
C VAL A 83 -2.07 -17.82 -11.54
N PRO A 84 -2.94 -18.55 -10.83
CA PRO A 84 -4.32 -18.12 -10.59
C PRO A 84 -4.39 -16.71 -9.98
N PRO A 85 -5.35 -15.85 -10.39
CA PRO A 85 -5.44 -14.46 -9.91
C PRO A 85 -5.49 -14.33 -8.38
N VAL A 86 -6.24 -15.20 -7.70
CA VAL A 86 -6.32 -15.21 -6.23
C VAL A 86 -4.97 -15.53 -5.60
N ALA A 87 -4.28 -16.56 -6.08
CA ALA A 87 -2.94 -16.92 -5.60
C ALA A 87 -1.93 -15.79 -5.86
N ALA A 88 -2.02 -15.11 -7.00
CA ALA A 88 -1.18 -13.94 -7.29
C ALA A 88 -1.45 -12.79 -6.30
N MET A 89 -2.72 -12.48 -6.01
CA MET A 89 -3.07 -11.45 -5.03
C MET A 89 -2.64 -11.81 -3.61
N LEU A 90 -2.79 -13.08 -3.20
CA LEU A 90 -2.34 -13.54 -1.88
C LEU A 90 -0.82 -13.38 -1.72
N ARG A 91 -0.03 -13.65 -2.75
CA ARG A 91 1.42 -13.39 -2.70
C ARG A 91 1.74 -11.91 -2.46
N ILE A 92 1.07 -11.01 -3.16
CA ILE A 92 1.26 -9.55 -2.98
C ILE A 92 0.97 -9.13 -1.54
N LEU A 93 -0.15 -9.61 -0.99
CA LEU A 93 -0.59 -9.28 0.37
C LEU A 93 0.32 -9.91 1.44
N ASP A 94 0.73 -11.18 1.25
CA ASP A 94 1.67 -11.85 2.14
C ASP A 94 3.05 -11.15 2.14
N ASP A 95 3.54 -10.70 0.98
CA ASP A 95 4.80 -9.93 0.88
C ASP A 95 4.69 -8.56 1.58
N GLU A 96 3.53 -7.90 1.49
CA GLU A 96 3.28 -6.64 2.20
C GLU A 96 3.27 -6.85 3.73
N LEU A 97 2.58 -7.89 4.20
CA LEU A 97 2.53 -8.28 5.61
C LEU A 97 3.91 -8.64 6.16
N ALA A 98 4.68 -9.45 5.43
CA ALA A 98 6.04 -9.84 5.83
C ALA A 98 6.98 -8.63 5.91
N GLY A 99 6.86 -7.68 4.97
CA GLY A 99 7.63 -6.43 4.99
C GLY A 99 7.28 -5.56 6.20
N LEU A 100 5.99 -5.47 6.55
CA LEU A 100 5.52 -4.75 7.74
C LEU A 100 6.01 -5.43 9.03
N GLU A 101 5.87 -6.75 9.13
CA GLU A 101 6.36 -7.54 10.27
C GLU A 101 7.85 -7.33 10.50
N THR A 102 8.65 -7.42 9.44
CA THR A 102 10.09 -7.19 9.49
C THR A 102 10.40 -5.78 10.01
N THR A 103 9.70 -4.77 9.50
CA THR A 103 9.92 -3.37 9.89
C THR A 103 9.56 -3.14 11.37
N LEU A 104 8.42 -3.64 11.82
CA LEU A 104 7.97 -3.45 13.20
C LEU A 104 8.81 -4.25 14.19
N THR A 105 9.23 -5.46 13.84
CA THR A 105 10.07 -6.33 14.70
C THR A 105 11.50 -5.81 14.80
N ALA A 106 12.01 -5.19 13.73
CA ALA A 106 13.34 -4.56 13.74
C ALA A 106 13.37 -3.22 14.51
N ALA A 107 12.22 -2.65 14.89
CA ALA A 107 12.18 -1.45 15.71
C ALA A 107 12.74 -1.74 17.11
N GLY A 108 13.52 -0.81 17.66
CA GLY A 108 14.05 -0.95 19.02
C GLY A 108 12.98 -0.85 20.11
N ASP A 109 11.91 -0.08 19.85
CA ASP A 109 10.73 0.06 20.69
C ASP A 109 9.49 -0.35 19.89
N HIS A 110 9.05 -1.60 20.09
CA HIS A 110 7.91 -2.17 19.36
C HIS A 110 6.60 -1.47 19.71
N ASP A 111 6.39 -1.12 20.97
CA ASP A 111 5.15 -0.47 21.43
C ASP A 111 5.03 0.94 20.85
N HIS A 112 6.14 1.68 20.78
CA HIS A 112 6.18 2.96 20.09
C HIS A 112 5.90 2.81 18.59
N ALA A 113 6.53 1.84 17.91
CA ALA A 113 6.31 1.59 16.49
C ALA A 113 4.85 1.23 16.18
N LEU A 114 4.25 0.35 17.00
CA LEU A 114 2.84 -0.02 16.90
C LEU A 114 1.91 1.17 17.15
N THR A 115 2.24 2.01 18.13
CA THR A 115 1.48 3.23 18.42
C THR A 115 1.52 4.21 17.24
N THR A 116 2.70 4.41 16.65
CA THR A 116 2.88 5.25 15.46
C THR A 116 2.11 4.72 14.27
N TYR A 117 2.20 3.41 13.99
CA TYR A 117 1.42 2.76 12.92
C TYR A 117 -0.09 2.95 13.10
N ARG A 118 -0.60 2.81 14.34
CA ARG A 118 -2.02 3.05 14.64
C ARG A 118 -2.43 4.49 14.44
N ARG A 119 -1.63 5.45 14.94
CA ARG A 119 -1.91 6.89 14.75
C ARG A 119 -1.95 7.26 13.27
N PHE A 120 -1.10 6.65 12.44
CA PHE A 120 -1.14 6.83 10.99
C PHE A 120 -2.46 6.32 10.39
N GLY A 121 -2.89 5.11 10.75
CA GLY A 121 -4.19 4.58 10.33
C GLY A 121 -5.37 5.45 10.77
N ASP A 122 -5.29 6.01 11.97
CA ASP A 122 -6.28 6.94 12.52
C ASP A 122 -6.31 8.27 11.76
N LEU A 123 -5.14 8.82 11.42
CA LEU A 123 -5.03 10.05 10.61
C LEU A 123 -5.75 9.92 9.26
N ILE A 124 -5.53 8.82 8.54
CA ILE A 124 -6.20 8.55 7.26
C ILE A 124 -7.71 8.40 7.47
N ARG A 125 -8.13 7.70 8.52
CA ARG A 125 -9.54 7.49 8.82
C ARG A 125 -10.24 8.79 9.18
N ASP A 126 -9.62 9.66 9.96
CA ASP A 126 -10.29 10.83 10.53
C ASP A 126 -10.25 12.04 9.59
N THR A 127 -9.37 12.03 8.60
CA THR A 127 -9.22 13.13 7.62
C THR A 127 -10.00 12.84 6.31
N PRO A 128 -11.03 13.63 5.95
CA PRO A 128 -11.85 13.36 4.77
C PRO A 128 -11.09 13.31 3.44
N SER A 129 -10.15 14.23 3.20
CA SER A 129 -9.34 14.28 1.97
C SER A 129 -8.45 13.04 1.81
N LEU A 130 -7.89 12.52 2.92
CA LEU A 130 -7.11 11.28 2.92
C LEU A 130 -7.97 10.05 2.64
N ARG A 131 -9.19 9.99 3.18
CA ARG A 131 -10.12 8.91 2.84
C ARG A 131 -10.49 8.94 1.36
N ALA A 132 -10.77 10.11 0.81
CA ALA A 132 -11.08 10.29 -0.60
C ALA A 132 -9.90 9.87 -1.48
N TYR A 133 -8.70 10.38 -1.20
CA TYR A 133 -7.49 10.01 -1.92
C TYR A 133 -7.21 8.49 -1.89
N ARG A 134 -7.44 7.83 -0.74
CA ARG A 134 -7.33 6.38 -0.64
C ARG A 134 -8.36 5.64 -1.49
N SER A 135 -9.57 6.17 -1.63
CA SER A 135 -10.59 5.61 -2.54
C SER A 135 -10.13 5.72 -3.98
N ASP A 136 -9.68 6.91 -4.40
CA ASP A 136 -9.18 7.14 -5.76
C ASP A 136 -8.00 6.23 -6.09
N VAL A 137 -7.12 5.98 -5.12
CA VAL A 137 -6.02 5.03 -5.23
C VAL A 137 -6.52 3.60 -5.44
N ALA A 138 -7.51 3.17 -4.66
CA ALA A 138 -8.08 1.84 -4.80
C ALA A 138 -8.71 1.65 -6.18
N ASP A 139 -9.43 2.65 -6.70
CA ASP A 139 -10.02 2.62 -8.04
C ASP A 139 -8.93 2.51 -9.13
N ARG A 140 -7.82 3.24 -8.99
CA ARG A 140 -6.66 3.07 -9.89
C ARG A 140 -6.05 1.68 -9.84
N TYR A 141 -6.02 1.04 -8.66
CA TYR A 141 -5.55 -0.34 -8.55
C TYR A 141 -6.49 -1.34 -9.19
N VAL A 142 -7.80 -1.11 -9.14
CA VAL A 142 -8.78 -1.91 -9.89
C VAL A 142 -8.50 -1.78 -11.38
N ASP A 143 -8.28 -0.57 -11.89
CA ASP A 143 -7.94 -0.34 -13.29
C ASP A 143 -6.69 -1.11 -13.72
N VAL A 144 -5.61 -1.01 -12.95
CA VAL A 144 -4.33 -1.71 -13.23
C VAL A 144 -4.50 -3.22 -13.18
N ALA A 145 -5.21 -3.74 -12.17
CA ALA A 145 -5.47 -5.17 -12.04
C ALA A 145 -6.36 -5.69 -13.16
N ALA A 146 -7.41 -4.95 -13.56
CA ALA A 146 -8.29 -5.31 -14.66
C ALA A 146 -7.53 -5.36 -15.99
N GLU A 147 -6.62 -4.41 -16.23
CA GLU A 147 -5.75 -4.43 -17.42
C GLU A 147 -4.88 -5.68 -17.47
N ALA A 148 -4.22 -6.00 -16.35
CA ALA A 148 -3.36 -7.16 -16.24
C ALA A 148 -4.15 -8.47 -16.43
N LEU A 149 -5.34 -8.58 -15.87
CA LEU A 149 -6.20 -9.76 -16.01
C LEU A 149 -6.76 -9.91 -17.43
N ALA A 150 -7.24 -8.84 -18.04
CA ALA A 150 -7.76 -8.86 -19.41
C ALA A 150 -6.67 -9.27 -20.42
N SER A 151 -5.42 -8.86 -20.18
CA SER A 151 -4.29 -9.24 -21.02
C SER A 151 -4.04 -10.76 -21.07
N ARG A 152 -4.44 -11.52 -20.04
CA ARG A 152 -4.32 -13.00 -19.99
C ARG A 152 -5.20 -13.71 -21.00
N THR A 153 -6.38 -13.14 -21.26
CA THR A 153 -7.45 -13.77 -22.05
C THR A 153 -7.64 -13.10 -23.40
N GLY A 154 -6.84 -12.06 -23.71
CA GLY A 154 -6.97 -11.27 -24.93
C GLY A 154 -8.23 -10.39 -24.95
N LEU A 155 -8.82 -10.11 -23.79
CA LEU A 155 -9.99 -9.26 -23.64
C LEU A 155 -9.60 -7.80 -23.42
N GLU A 156 -10.58 -6.90 -23.53
CA GLU A 156 -10.39 -5.48 -23.19
C GLU A 156 -10.45 -5.27 -21.67
N ARG A 157 -9.75 -4.25 -21.16
CA ARG A 157 -9.77 -3.89 -19.73
C ARG A 157 -11.17 -3.57 -19.21
N THR A 158 -12.08 -3.10 -20.06
CA THR A 158 -13.48 -2.81 -19.73
C THR A 158 -14.36 -4.06 -19.72
N ASP A 159 -13.81 -5.24 -19.97
CA ASP A 159 -14.54 -6.50 -19.86
C ASP A 159 -15.10 -6.67 -18.44
N PRO A 160 -16.40 -6.98 -18.29
CA PRO A 160 -17.04 -7.08 -16.99
C PRO A 160 -16.41 -8.11 -16.06
N GLU A 161 -15.92 -9.24 -16.60
CA GLU A 161 -15.33 -10.32 -15.80
C GLU A 161 -13.96 -9.89 -15.26
N ALA A 162 -13.14 -9.24 -16.08
CA ALA A 162 -11.85 -8.68 -15.64
C ALA A 162 -12.07 -7.58 -14.58
N GLN A 163 -13.04 -6.70 -14.79
CA GLN A 163 -13.39 -5.61 -13.87
C GLN A 163 -13.88 -6.12 -12.51
N ILE A 164 -14.85 -7.03 -12.49
CA ILE A 164 -15.38 -7.54 -11.22
C ILE A 164 -14.36 -8.41 -10.48
N THR A 165 -13.54 -9.18 -11.21
CA THR A 165 -12.44 -9.96 -10.62
C THR A 165 -11.40 -9.04 -9.98
N ALA A 166 -10.97 -8.00 -10.70
CA ALA A 166 -10.04 -7.00 -10.16
C ALA A 166 -10.60 -6.31 -8.91
N ALA A 167 -11.84 -5.84 -8.96
CA ALA A 167 -12.51 -5.21 -7.82
C ALA A 167 -12.60 -6.15 -6.61
N ALA A 168 -12.94 -7.43 -6.82
CA ALA A 168 -13.00 -8.43 -5.78
C ALA A 168 -11.62 -8.69 -5.13
N LEU A 169 -10.57 -8.82 -5.95
CA LEU A 169 -9.19 -9.02 -5.47
C LEU A 169 -8.69 -7.81 -4.67
N ILE A 170 -8.86 -6.59 -5.19
CA ILE A 170 -8.48 -5.35 -4.49
C ILE A 170 -9.29 -5.19 -3.19
N GLY A 171 -10.52 -5.71 -3.14
CA GLY A 171 -11.33 -5.79 -1.93
C GLY A 171 -10.65 -6.52 -0.76
N LEU A 172 -9.80 -7.52 -1.02
CA LEU A 172 -9.05 -8.25 0.01
C LEU A 172 -8.12 -7.33 0.82
N TRP A 173 -7.61 -6.27 0.21
CA TRP A 173 -6.73 -5.32 0.90
C TRP A 173 -7.47 -4.57 2.01
N ARG A 174 -8.78 -4.33 1.84
CA ARG A 174 -9.63 -3.74 2.90
C ARG A 174 -9.71 -4.65 4.11
N ILE A 175 -9.73 -5.98 3.89
CA ILE A 175 -9.70 -6.99 4.97
C ILE A 175 -8.36 -6.92 5.69
N GLN A 176 -7.24 -6.88 4.96
CA GLN A 176 -5.92 -6.74 5.55
C GLN A 176 -5.79 -5.46 6.39
N PHE A 177 -6.17 -4.30 5.86
CA PHE A 177 -6.12 -3.04 6.62
C PHE A 177 -6.99 -3.08 7.87
N HIS A 178 -8.20 -3.63 7.76
CA HIS A 178 -9.08 -3.77 8.91
C HIS A 178 -8.49 -4.71 9.97
N GLY A 179 -7.90 -5.83 9.54
CA GLY A 179 -7.23 -6.79 10.40
C GLY A 179 -6.01 -6.20 11.10
N LEU A 180 -5.10 -5.56 10.37
CA LEU A 180 -3.92 -4.88 10.94
C LEU A 180 -4.35 -3.82 11.95
N ARG A 181 -5.32 -2.99 11.58
CA ARG A 181 -5.91 -2.01 12.49
C ARG A 181 -6.59 -2.66 13.67
N THR A 182 -6.95 -3.94 13.68
CA THR A 182 -7.61 -4.60 14.82
C THR A 182 -6.60 -5.30 15.73
N HIS A 183 -5.60 -5.96 15.14
CA HIS A 183 -4.71 -6.88 15.83
C HIS A 183 -3.33 -6.31 16.16
N LEU A 184 -2.81 -5.34 15.39
CA LEU A 184 -1.57 -4.67 15.75
C LEU A 184 -1.81 -3.72 16.93
N ARG A 185 -1.43 -4.16 18.12
CA ARG A 185 -1.69 -3.51 19.40
C ARG A 185 -0.46 -3.59 20.30
N PRO A 186 -0.13 -2.52 21.06
CA PRO A 186 0.86 -2.61 22.12
C PRO A 186 0.58 -3.80 23.04
N GLY A 187 1.64 -4.48 23.46
CA GLY A 187 1.56 -5.68 24.31
C GLY A 187 1.06 -6.97 23.63
N HIS A 188 0.83 -6.99 22.31
CA HIS A 188 0.53 -8.21 21.55
C HIS A 188 1.69 -8.57 20.61
N PRO A 189 2.07 -9.86 20.48
CA PRO A 189 3.14 -10.25 19.57
C PRO A 189 2.82 -9.90 18.11
N ILE A 190 3.71 -9.13 17.47
CA ILE A 190 3.57 -8.72 16.06
C ILE A 190 3.38 -9.93 15.12
N PRO A 191 4.17 -11.03 15.23
CA PRO A 191 4.01 -12.18 14.34
C PRO A 191 2.63 -12.84 14.45
N GLU A 192 2.08 -12.95 15.66
CA GLU A 192 0.73 -13.52 15.88
C GLU A 192 -0.36 -12.64 15.29
N ALA A 193 -0.23 -11.31 15.43
CA ALA A 193 -1.15 -10.36 14.82
C ALA A 193 -1.09 -10.45 13.29
N VAL A 194 0.10 -10.52 12.70
CA VAL A 194 0.30 -10.64 11.25
C VAL A 194 -0.27 -11.97 10.73
N ALA A 195 0.00 -13.09 11.40
CA ALA A 195 -0.56 -14.39 11.05
C ALA A 195 -2.10 -14.38 11.09
N THR A 196 -2.68 -13.78 12.13
CA THR A 196 -4.14 -13.64 12.26
C THR A 196 -4.75 -12.86 11.07
N VAL A 197 -4.08 -11.79 10.63
CA VAL A 197 -4.52 -11.00 9.48
C VAL A 197 -4.40 -11.80 8.18
N ALA A 198 -3.28 -12.48 7.97
CA ALA A 198 -3.07 -13.33 6.80
C ALA A 198 -4.17 -14.40 6.69
N ASP A 199 -4.53 -15.04 7.81
CA ASP A 199 -5.60 -16.03 7.84
C ASP A 199 -6.98 -15.43 7.55
N GLN A 200 -7.27 -14.21 8.03
CA GLN A 200 -8.50 -13.50 7.68
C GLN A 200 -8.58 -13.23 6.17
N VAL A 201 -7.48 -12.80 5.56
CA VAL A 201 -7.38 -12.55 4.11
C VAL A 201 -7.56 -13.85 3.32
N ARG A 202 -6.88 -14.94 3.69
CA ARG A 202 -7.01 -16.25 3.03
C ARG A 202 -8.44 -16.80 3.11
N ARG A 203 -9.12 -16.66 4.26
CA ARG A 203 -10.53 -17.05 4.38
C ARG A 203 -11.44 -16.26 3.44
N ALA A 204 -11.22 -14.94 3.33
CA ALA A 204 -11.98 -14.09 2.41
C ALA A 204 -11.68 -14.44 0.94
N ALA A 205 -10.41 -14.67 0.60
CA ALA A 205 -9.97 -15.09 -0.72
C ALA A 205 -10.57 -16.44 -1.14
N GLY A 206 -10.69 -17.39 -0.22
CA GLY A 206 -11.34 -18.68 -0.49
C GLY A 206 -12.83 -18.55 -0.87
N LEU A 207 -13.53 -17.48 -0.46
CA LEU A 207 -14.89 -17.20 -0.95
C LEU A 207 -14.89 -16.72 -2.40
N LEU A 208 -13.84 -16.01 -2.83
CA LEU A 208 -13.70 -15.59 -4.23
C LEU A 208 -13.45 -16.80 -5.14
N GLU A 209 -12.63 -17.76 -4.70
CA GLU A 209 -12.32 -18.97 -5.49
C GLU A 209 -13.50 -19.91 -5.67
N ARG A 210 -14.38 -20.02 -4.67
CA ARG A 210 -15.55 -20.92 -4.74
C ARG A 210 -16.74 -20.31 -5.49
N GLY A 211 -16.69 -19.03 -5.82
CA GLY A 211 -17.88 -18.25 -6.15
C GLY A 211 -18.69 -17.95 -4.88
N LEU A 212 -19.48 -16.87 -4.89
CA LEU A 212 -20.25 -16.38 -3.73
C LEU A 212 -21.45 -17.27 -3.34
N THR A 213 -21.26 -18.59 -3.34
CA THR A 213 -22.28 -19.63 -3.10
C THR A 213 -22.39 -20.02 -1.64
#